data_AF-A0A928Z1B7-F1
#
_entry.id   AF-A0A928Z1B7-F1
#
_cell.length_a   1.000
_cell.length_b   1.000
_cell.length_c   1.000
_cell.angle_alpha   90.00
_cell.angle_beta   90.00
_cell.angle_gamma   90.00
#
_symmetry.space_group_name_H-M   'P 1'
#
loop_
_entity.id
_entity.type
_entity.pdbx_description
1 polymer ?
#
loop_
_entity_poly.entity_id
_entity_poly.type
_entity_poly.pdbx_seq_one_letter_code
_entity_poly.pdbx_strand_id
1 'polypeptide(L)'
;MNGSKLKSVLLVSCGISLLLAFPSVAQIIPDATLPNASSVETQGTRSRIFGGTEAGRNLFHSFSEFSIPVGTSVLFDNASSIQNIFTRVTGNNASTIGGLIQANGTANLFLLNPNGILFGTNAQINIGGSFGASTADRFTFGSQGDYSATNPQAPPLLTISAPIGLGIPRPGSPIANQANLTVPGTFTLHADQLQLNGQLSAGQDLVLRSSNPIVSNAQFNTGGNFWIEDFNGGLGSLLSFGGTRIRSLGDVSFGSYQGASLQVLAGGSIRIPNSILINRPGGTNSDSVPLSDRSNFTIDHSPTIDIRAGVKPEALNLTGNAAPTRSEVQIGDILFAEAYRFPRAGNVLITNQFEPNLGLSGGNINLSGGISAFSFYANGLDLAIDSRKDVNVSNSLLSVSVFQNAGDTKILAQGNITLPSIRNTSSFGNGGKIT
;
A
#
# COMPACT_ATOMS: atom_id res chain seq x y z
N MET A 1 -52.59 13.24 -61.74
CA MET A 1 -51.91 12.30 -62.66
C MET A 1 -50.57 11.91 -62.06
N ASN A 2 -50.36 10.60 -61.98
CA ASN A 2 -49.12 9.85 -61.70
C ASN A 2 -48.43 10.04 -60.35
N GLY A 3 -48.84 9.20 -59.39
CA GLY A 3 -47.95 8.65 -58.39
C GLY A 3 -47.32 7.34 -58.90
N SER A 4 -46.01 7.18 -58.71
CA SER A 4 -45.31 5.90 -58.87
C SER A 4 -44.53 5.59 -57.59
N LYS A 5 -44.97 4.56 -56.88
CA LYS A 5 -44.23 3.93 -55.78
C LYS A 5 -43.17 3.00 -56.38
N LEU A 6 -41.89 3.21 -56.04
CA LEU A 6 -40.81 2.28 -56.37
C LEU A 6 -40.46 1.43 -55.13
N LYS A 7 -40.52 0.10 -55.29
CA LYS A 7 -40.17 -0.90 -54.28
C LYS A 7 -38.67 -1.26 -54.36
N SER A 8 -37.99 -1.10 -53.24
CA SER A 8 -36.96 -1.98 -52.62
C SER A 8 -36.27 -3.09 -53.45
N VAL A 9 -34.93 -3.10 -53.44
CA VAL A 9 -34.08 -4.30 -53.19
C VAL A 9 -32.81 -3.85 -52.44
N LEU A 10 -32.58 -4.40 -51.25
CA LEU A 10 -31.37 -4.24 -50.44
C LEU A 10 -30.53 -5.51 -50.60
N LEU A 11 -29.29 -5.40 -51.06
CA LEU A 11 -28.32 -6.51 -51.14
C LEU A 11 -27.21 -6.23 -50.12
N VAL A 12 -27.21 -6.97 -49.01
CA VAL A 12 -26.13 -6.96 -48.01
C VAL A 12 -25.18 -8.10 -48.34
N SER A 13 -23.98 -7.79 -48.84
CA SER A 13 -22.91 -8.78 -48.97
C SER A 13 -22.18 -8.93 -47.65
N CYS A 14 -22.22 -10.14 -47.08
CA CYS A 14 -21.45 -10.53 -45.91
C CYS A 14 -20.01 -10.88 -46.34
N GLY A 15 -19.07 -9.97 -46.10
CA GLY A 15 -17.64 -10.21 -46.29
C GLY A 15 -17.01 -10.75 -45.01
N ILE A 16 -16.66 -12.04 -45.01
CA ILE A 16 -15.84 -12.68 -43.97
C ILE A 16 -14.45 -12.05 -43.99
N SER A 17 -14.12 -11.29 -42.95
CA SER A 17 -12.74 -10.83 -42.69
C SER A 17 -12.00 -11.89 -41.89
N LEU A 18 -11.11 -12.60 -42.56
CA LEU A 18 -10.16 -13.54 -41.96
C LEU A 18 -9.09 -12.74 -41.21
N LEU A 19 -9.22 -12.59 -39.88
CA LEU A 19 -8.16 -12.05 -39.03
C LEU A 19 -7.01 -13.05 -38.94
N LEU A 20 -5.94 -12.80 -39.70
CA LEU A 20 -4.67 -13.48 -39.51
C LEU A 20 -4.06 -12.99 -38.18
N ALA A 21 -4.05 -13.85 -37.16
CA ALA A 21 -3.32 -13.60 -35.94
C ALA A 21 -1.81 -13.69 -36.24
N PHE A 22 -1.12 -12.55 -36.25
CA PHE A 22 0.33 -12.54 -36.22
C PHE A 22 0.80 -13.18 -34.90
N PRO A 23 1.87 -13.99 -34.90
CA PRO A 23 2.47 -14.45 -33.66
C PRO A 23 2.89 -13.22 -32.85
N SER A 24 2.38 -13.11 -31.62
CA SER A 24 2.89 -12.15 -30.64
C SER A 24 4.38 -12.41 -30.49
N VAL A 25 5.20 -11.39 -30.72
CA VAL A 25 6.62 -11.42 -30.35
C VAL A 25 6.70 -11.82 -28.88
N ALA A 26 7.55 -12.78 -28.55
CA ALA A 26 7.76 -13.20 -27.17
C ALA A 26 8.28 -12.01 -26.35
N GLN A 27 7.59 -11.65 -25.26
CA GLN A 27 7.89 -10.47 -24.45
C GLN A 27 8.87 -10.74 -23.29
N ILE A 28 9.44 -11.94 -23.25
CA ILE A 28 10.43 -12.38 -22.26
C ILE A 28 11.66 -12.83 -23.04
N ILE A 29 12.66 -11.95 -23.12
CA ILE A 29 13.85 -12.15 -23.96
C ILE A 29 15.08 -12.21 -23.06
N PRO A 30 15.71 -13.39 -22.89
CA PRO A 30 16.98 -13.50 -22.18
C PRO A 30 18.07 -12.62 -22.79
N ASP A 31 18.99 -12.17 -21.96
CA ASP A 31 20.26 -11.62 -22.42
C ASP A 31 21.43 -12.59 -22.17
N ALA A 32 22.61 -12.24 -22.67
CA ALA A 32 23.83 -13.05 -22.54
C ALA A 32 24.79 -12.51 -21.47
N THR A 33 24.27 -11.84 -20.43
CA THR A 33 25.11 -11.16 -19.42
C THR A 33 25.39 -12.00 -18.18
N LEU A 34 24.87 -13.23 -18.14
CA LEU A 34 25.10 -14.21 -17.08
C LEU A 34 26.09 -15.30 -17.53
N PRO A 35 26.94 -15.84 -16.63
CA PRO A 35 27.79 -16.99 -16.94
C PRO A 35 27.02 -18.21 -17.45
N ASN A 36 25.92 -18.54 -16.76
CA ASN A 36 24.92 -19.48 -17.23
C ASN A 36 23.66 -18.69 -17.61
N ALA A 37 23.35 -18.67 -18.91
CA ALA A 37 22.28 -17.84 -19.45
C ALA A 37 20.88 -18.29 -18.98
N SER A 38 19.98 -17.32 -18.81
CA SER A 38 18.55 -17.60 -18.72
C SER A 38 18.06 -18.21 -20.03
N SER A 39 17.12 -19.14 -19.95
CA SER A 39 16.44 -19.73 -21.11
C SER A 39 14.93 -19.61 -20.95
N VAL A 40 14.22 -19.41 -22.06
CA VAL A 40 12.76 -19.28 -22.10
C VAL A 40 12.22 -20.25 -23.13
N GLU A 41 11.27 -21.08 -22.71
CA GLU A 41 10.47 -21.92 -23.60
C GLU A 41 9.03 -21.45 -23.56
N THR A 42 8.49 -20.99 -24.69
CA THR A 42 7.10 -20.53 -24.79
C THR A 42 6.25 -21.56 -25.53
N GLN A 43 5.22 -22.07 -24.86
CA GLN A 43 4.21 -22.96 -25.43
C GLN A 43 2.83 -22.31 -25.32
N GLY A 44 2.34 -21.77 -26.43
CA GLY A 44 1.07 -21.03 -26.45
C GLY A 44 1.11 -19.82 -25.52
N THR A 45 0.23 -19.79 -24.51
CA THR A 45 0.12 -18.69 -23.53
C THR A 45 0.97 -18.90 -22.26
N ARG A 46 1.80 -19.95 -22.22
CA ARG A 46 2.64 -20.29 -21.07
C ARG A 46 4.11 -20.20 -21.45
N SER A 47 4.89 -19.48 -20.65
CA SER A 47 6.34 -19.43 -20.76
C SER A 47 6.98 -20.12 -19.56
N ARG A 48 7.99 -20.94 -19.80
CA ARG A 48 8.82 -21.57 -18.76
C ARG A 48 10.20 -20.94 -18.81
N ILE A 49 10.64 -20.39 -17.68
CA ILE A 49 12.00 -19.86 -17.48
C ILE A 49 12.82 -20.95 -16.77
N PHE A 50 13.98 -21.27 -17.32
CA PHE A 50 14.94 -22.23 -16.75
C PHE A 50 16.38 -21.80 -17.06
N GLY A 51 17.36 -22.61 -16.65
CA GLY A 51 18.77 -22.22 -16.70
C GLY A 51 19.04 -21.10 -15.70
N GLY A 52 19.81 -20.09 -16.10
CA GLY A 52 20.26 -19.03 -15.20
C GLY A 52 21.49 -19.44 -14.39
N THR A 53 22.03 -18.49 -13.62
CA THR A 53 23.25 -18.71 -12.84
C THR A 53 22.90 -18.96 -11.38
N GLU A 54 23.27 -20.13 -10.87
CA GLU A 54 23.08 -20.47 -9.46
C GLU A 54 24.30 -20.07 -8.61
N ALA A 55 24.03 -19.62 -7.38
CA ALA A 55 25.04 -19.38 -6.38
C ALA A 55 24.50 -19.67 -4.98
N GLY A 56 24.84 -20.86 -4.46
CA GLY A 56 24.26 -21.37 -3.23
C GLY A 56 22.74 -21.59 -3.40
N ARG A 57 21.93 -20.90 -2.59
CA ARG A 57 20.46 -20.97 -2.66
C ARG A 57 19.82 -19.84 -3.49
N ASN A 58 20.63 -19.12 -4.26
CA ASN A 58 20.19 -18.01 -5.08
C ASN A 58 20.26 -18.40 -6.56
N LEU A 59 19.22 -18.07 -7.33
CA LEU A 59 19.15 -18.24 -8.77
C LEU A 59 19.03 -16.88 -9.44
N PHE A 60 19.93 -16.58 -10.36
CA PHE A 60 19.98 -15.30 -11.06
C PHE A 60 19.49 -15.47 -12.50
N HIS A 61 18.55 -14.61 -12.88
CA HIS A 61 18.05 -14.45 -14.24
C HIS A 61 18.25 -13.03 -14.76
N SER A 62 18.62 -12.92 -16.03
CA SER A 62 18.78 -11.65 -16.73
C SER A 62 18.04 -11.68 -18.07
N PHE A 63 17.35 -10.59 -18.36
CA PHE A 63 16.54 -10.42 -19.56
C PHE A 63 16.78 -9.03 -20.16
N SER A 64 16.80 -8.93 -21.49
CA SER A 64 16.72 -7.63 -22.15
C SER A 64 15.28 -7.09 -22.12
N GLU A 65 14.28 -7.97 -22.16
CA GLU A 65 12.87 -7.63 -22.03
C GLU A 65 12.15 -8.62 -21.10
N PHE A 66 11.29 -8.10 -20.22
CA PHE A 66 10.46 -8.91 -19.33
C PHE A 66 9.09 -8.26 -19.18
N SER A 67 8.13 -8.68 -20.00
CA SER A 67 6.71 -8.34 -19.88
C SER A 67 5.86 -9.60 -20.02
N ILE A 68 4.70 -9.60 -19.36
CA ILE A 68 3.79 -10.74 -19.30
C ILE A 68 2.43 -10.26 -19.77
N PRO A 69 2.04 -10.48 -21.04
CA PRO A 69 0.75 -10.04 -21.56
C PRO A 69 -0.44 -10.58 -20.76
N VAL A 70 -1.56 -9.86 -20.83
CA VAL A 70 -2.85 -10.34 -20.30
C VAL A 70 -3.20 -11.71 -20.90
N GLY A 71 -3.67 -12.62 -20.06
CA GLY A 71 -4.04 -13.98 -20.47
C GLY A 71 -2.84 -14.93 -20.65
N THR A 72 -1.61 -14.49 -20.38
CA THR A 72 -0.41 -15.33 -20.40
C THR A 72 0.12 -15.59 -18.99
N SER A 73 1.02 -16.57 -18.88
CA SER A 73 1.68 -16.91 -17.62
C SER A 73 3.15 -17.21 -17.83
N VAL A 74 3.95 -16.96 -16.79
CA VAL A 74 5.34 -17.40 -16.71
C VAL A 74 5.57 -18.25 -15.47
N LEU A 75 6.28 -19.36 -15.64
CA LEU A 75 6.75 -20.21 -14.56
C LEU A 75 8.28 -20.14 -14.48
N PHE A 76 8.82 -19.70 -13.36
CA PHE A 76 10.21 -19.93 -13.00
C PHE A 76 10.35 -21.38 -12.53
N ASP A 77 11.00 -22.20 -13.35
CA ASP A 77 11.20 -23.62 -13.07
C ASP A 77 12.50 -23.85 -12.29
N ASN A 78 12.51 -23.32 -11.06
CA ASN A 78 13.63 -23.45 -10.14
C ASN A 78 13.64 -24.82 -9.44
N ALA A 79 14.82 -25.26 -9.04
CA ALA A 79 14.97 -26.40 -8.14
C ALA A 79 14.42 -26.08 -6.72
N SER A 80 14.01 -27.11 -5.98
CA SER A 80 13.46 -26.97 -4.62
C SER A 80 14.47 -26.48 -3.58
N SER A 81 15.78 -26.59 -3.88
CA SER A 81 16.87 -26.06 -3.06
C SER A 81 16.98 -24.53 -3.12
N ILE A 82 16.50 -23.92 -4.22
CA ILE A 82 16.55 -22.48 -4.45
C ILE A 82 15.59 -21.76 -3.49
N GLN A 83 16.14 -20.79 -2.77
CA GLN A 83 15.40 -19.93 -1.84
C GLN A 83 15.05 -18.59 -2.46
N ASN A 84 15.93 -18.02 -3.28
CA ASN A 84 15.74 -16.68 -3.86
C ASN A 84 15.98 -16.71 -5.36
N ILE A 85 15.08 -16.08 -6.11
CA ILE A 85 15.19 -15.87 -7.55
C ILE A 85 15.36 -14.37 -7.77
N PHE A 86 16.49 -13.95 -8.33
CA PHE A 86 16.80 -12.56 -8.67
C PHE A 86 16.69 -12.35 -10.17
N THR A 87 15.71 -11.58 -10.59
CA THR A 87 15.44 -11.26 -11.99
C THR A 87 15.79 -9.81 -12.26
N ARG A 88 16.64 -9.55 -13.25
CA ARG A 88 16.95 -8.18 -13.72
C ARG A 88 16.55 -7.99 -15.19
N VAL A 89 16.14 -6.77 -15.52
CA VAL A 89 15.90 -6.31 -16.90
C VAL A 89 17.00 -5.32 -17.30
N THR A 90 17.77 -5.65 -18.32
CA THR A 90 18.94 -4.87 -18.80
C THR A 90 18.62 -3.98 -20.01
N GLY A 91 17.51 -4.23 -20.70
CA GLY A 91 17.06 -3.38 -21.80
C GLY A 91 16.47 -2.05 -21.32
N ASN A 92 15.96 -1.27 -22.28
CA ASN A 92 15.46 0.08 -22.03
C ASN A 92 13.94 0.17 -21.83
N ASN A 93 13.25 -0.98 -21.88
CA ASN A 93 11.79 -1.04 -21.82
C ASN A 93 11.30 -1.31 -20.39
N ALA A 94 10.23 -0.63 -19.99
CA ALA A 94 9.51 -0.92 -18.75
C ALA A 94 8.83 -2.29 -18.82
N SER A 95 8.68 -2.94 -17.67
CA SER A 95 7.97 -4.22 -17.56
C SER A 95 6.47 -4.00 -17.44
N THR A 96 5.68 -4.56 -18.37
CA THR A 96 4.22 -4.62 -18.24
C THR A 96 3.81 -6.03 -17.81
N ILE A 97 3.30 -6.15 -16.59
CA ILE A 97 2.82 -7.39 -16.00
C ILE A 97 1.29 -7.36 -16.05
N GLY A 98 0.71 -7.96 -17.08
CA GLY A 98 -0.73 -8.14 -17.23
C GLY A 98 -1.21 -9.57 -16.96
N GLY A 99 -0.30 -10.54 -16.87
CA GLY A 99 -0.60 -11.95 -16.64
C GLY A 99 -0.08 -12.50 -15.30
N LEU A 100 0.13 -13.82 -15.26
CA LEU A 100 0.46 -14.56 -14.05
C LEU A 100 1.97 -14.85 -13.93
N ILE A 101 2.57 -14.50 -12.78
CA ILE A 101 3.93 -14.92 -12.38
C ILE A 101 3.84 -16.11 -11.43
N GLN A 102 4.60 -17.17 -11.70
CA GLN A 102 4.71 -18.37 -10.87
C GLN A 102 6.16 -18.78 -10.63
N ALA A 103 6.41 -19.45 -9.51
CA ALA A 103 7.69 -20.09 -9.19
C ALA A 103 7.43 -21.40 -8.45
N ASN A 104 8.34 -22.37 -8.57
CA ASN A 104 8.21 -23.65 -7.90
C ASN A 104 8.52 -23.54 -6.40
N GLY A 105 7.76 -24.30 -5.60
CA GLY A 105 7.99 -24.44 -4.16
C GLY A 105 7.78 -23.13 -3.40
N THR A 106 8.67 -22.84 -2.44
CA THR A 106 8.57 -21.70 -1.52
C THR A 106 9.60 -20.59 -1.81
N ALA A 107 10.14 -20.57 -3.03
CA ALA A 107 11.14 -19.58 -3.41
C ALA A 107 10.58 -18.15 -3.34
N ASN A 108 11.42 -17.23 -2.88
CA ASN A 108 11.22 -15.79 -3.00
C ASN A 108 11.57 -15.34 -4.42
N LEU A 109 10.90 -14.32 -4.92
CA LEU A 109 11.17 -13.74 -6.24
C LEU A 109 11.34 -12.24 -6.16
N PHE A 110 12.44 -11.74 -6.74
CA PHE A 110 12.79 -10.33 -6.79
C PHE A 110 12.91 -9.88 -8.25
N LEU A 111 12.10 -8.90 -8.66
CA LEU A 111 12.11 -8.33 -10.01
C LEU A 111 12.70 -6.92 -10.00
N LEU A 112 13.73 -6.70 -10.79
CA LEU A 112 14.41 -5.42 -10.96
C LEU A 112 14.28 -4.92 -12.40
N ASN A 113 13.65 -3.77 -12.59
CA ASN A 113 13.65 -3.07 -13.87
C ASN A 113 13.80 -1.56 -13.66
N PRO A 114 14.98 -0.97 -13.94
CA PRO A 114 15.22 0.46 -13.75
C PRO A 114 14.30 1.38 -14.56
N ASN A 115 13.66 0.88 -15.62
CA ASN A 115 12.79 1.65 -16.49
C ASN A 115 11.33 1.73 -16.00
N GLY A 116 10.97 0.96 -14.97
CA GLY A 116 9.63 0.93 -14.41
C GLY A 116 8.93 -0.42 -14.53
N ILE A 117 7.89 -0.59 -13.70
CA ILE A 117 7.06 -1.80 -13.67
C ILE A 117 5.58 -1.41 -13.54
N LEU A 118 4.76 -1.88 -14.47
CA LEU A 118 3.30 -1.74 -14.43
C LEU A 118 2.66 -3.09 -14.17
N PHE A 119 2.00 -3.24 -13.02
CA PHE A 119 1.05 -4.33 -12.78
C PHE A 119 -0.33 -3.90 -13.30
N GLY A 120 -0.72 -4.40 -14.46
CA GLY A 120 -2.04 -4.17 -15.05
C GLY A 120 -3.14 -4.87 -14.24
N THR A 121 -4.41 -4.53 -14.49
CA THR A 121 -5.57 -4.99 -13.69
C THR A 121 -5.71 -6.51 -13.53
N ASN A 122 -5.18 -7.30 -14.48
CA ASN A 122 -5.23 -8.77 -14.47
C ASN A 122 -3.97 -9.43 -13.91
N ALA A 123 -2.99 -8.66 -13.46
CA ALA A 123 -1.73 -9.18 -12.94
C ALA A 123 -1.97 -10.08 -11.74
N GLN A 124 -1.26 -11.21 -11.71
CA GLN A 124 -1.32 -12.15 -10.59
C GLN A 124 0.09 -12.60 -10.21
N ILE A 125 0.31 -12.79 -8.92
CA ILE A 125 1.54 -13.34 -8.37
C ILE A 125 1.15 -14.60 -7.61
N ASN A 126 1.67 -15.75 -8.03
CA ASN A 126 1.45 -17.05 -7.42
C ASN A 126 2.79 -17.74 -7.20
N ILE A 127 3.51 -17.28 -6.18
CA ILE A 127 4.76 -17.85 -5.72
C ILE A 127 4.57 -18.33 -4.28
N GLY A 128 5.36 -19.31 -3.82
CA GLY A 128 5.22 -19.81 -2.44
C GLY A 128 5.93 -18.96 -1.37
N GLY A 129 6.76 -17.99 -1.75
CA GLY A 129 7.54 -17.16 -0.85
C GLY A 129 7.20 -15.66 -0.88
N SER A 130 8.20 -14.84 -0.61
CA SER A 130 8.15 -13.38 -0.64
C SER A 130 8.34 -12.84 -2.05
N PHE A 131 7.75 -11.69 -2.35
CA PHE A 131 7.89 -11.00 -3.63
C PHE A 131 8.44 -9.59 -3.42
N GLY A 132 9.47 -9.24 -4.18
CA GLY A 132 9.99 -7.88 -4.25
C GLY A 132 9.99 -7.36 -5.68
N ALA A 133 9.56 -6.11 -5.89
CA ALA A 133 9.72 -5.43 -7.17
C ALA A 133 10.43 -4.09 -6.97
N SER A 134 11.39 -3.78 -7.84
CA SER A 134 12.19 -2.57 -7.72
C SER A 134 12.55 -1.92 -9.05
N THR A 135 12.66 -0.59 -9.03
CA THR A 135 13.23 0.24 -10.11
C THR A 135 14.63 0.76 -9.80
N ALA A 136 15.28 0.20 -8.77
CA ALA A 136 16.70 0.37 -8.53
C ALA A 136 17.54 -0.09 -9.73
N ASP A 137 18.80 0.33 -9.77
CA ASP A 137 19.74 -0.05 -10.83
C ASP A 137 20.42 -1.41 -10.57
N ARG A 138 20.40 -1.89 -9.32
CA ARG A 138 21.06 -3.13 -8.89
C ARG A 138 20.53 -3.69 -7.57
N PHE A 139 20.76 -4.97 -7.36
CA PHE A 139 20.84 -5.57 -6.03
C PHE A 139 22.29 -5.46 -5.53
N THR A 140 22.47 -5.17 -4.25
CA THR A 140 23.80 -5.15 -3.60
C THR A 140 23.88 -6.23 -2.53
N PHE A 141 25.06 -6.87 -2.44
CA PHE A 141 25.34 -7.92 -1.49
C PHE A 141 26.53 -7.56 -0.60
N GLY A 142 26.67 -6.27 -0.31
CA GLY A 142 27.77 -5.73 0.51
C GLY A 142 29.13 -5.98 -0.12
N SER A 143 30.07 -6.51 0.66
CA SER A 143 31.43 -6.82 0.18
C SER A 143 31.50 -7.85 -0.95
N GLN A 144 30.40 -8.57 -1.20
CA GLN A 144 30.30 -9.61 -2.24
C GLN A 144 29.92 -9.03 -3.61
N GLY A 145 29.69 -7.72 -3.73
CA GLY A 145 29.47 -7.04 -5.00
C GLY A 145 27.99 -6.87 -5.38
N ASP A 146 27.77 -6.40 -6.60
CA ASP A 146 26.47 -5.96 -7.09
C ASP A 146 25.97 -6.81 -8.27
N TYR A 147 24.66 -7.05 -8.33
CA TYR A 147 23.97 -7.60 -9.49
C TYR A 147 23.17 -6.49 -10.19
N SER A 148 23.79 -5.85 -11.20
CA SER A 148 23.30 -4.61 -11.80
C SER A 148 22.55 -4.79 -13.10
N ALA A 149 21.41 -4.11 -13.26
CA ALA A 149 20.68 -3.99 -14.52
C ALA A 149 21.33 -3.00 -15.50
N THR A 150 22.07 -2.00 -15.00
CA THR A 150 22.58 -0.89 -15.81
C THR A 150 24.06 -1.02 -16.16
N ASN A 151 24.82 -1.82 -15.40
CA ASN A 151 26.16 -2.28 -15.74
C ASN A 151 26.23 -3.82 -15.66
N PRO A 152 25.57 -4.54 -16.58
CA PRO A 152 25.36 -5.97 -16.43
C PRO A 152 26.60 -6.84 -16.72
N GLN A 153 27.66 -6.26 -17.30
CA GLN A 153 28.90 -6.96 -17.68
C GLN A 153 29.95 -7.02 -16.55
N ALA A 154 29.73 -6.34 -15.42
CA ALA A 154 30.58 -6.51 -14.25
C ALA A 154 30.43 -7.96 -13.74
N PRO A 155 31.53 -8.72 -13.55
CA PRO A 155 31.46 -10.13 -13.17
C PRO A 155 30.76 -10.24 -11.82
N PRO A 156 29.66 -11.01 -11.72
CA PRO A 156 28.95 -11.13 -10.47
C PRO A 156 29.82 -11.99 -9.55
N LEU A 157 30.30 -11.41 -8.45
CA LEU A 157 31.08 -12.10 -7.41
C LEU A 157 30.09 -12.94 -6.57
N LEU A 158 29.67 -14.06 -7.14
CA LEU A 158 28.55 -14.86 -6.65
C LEU A 158 28.96 -15.89 -5.60
N THR A 159 29.22 -15.44 -4.38
CA THR A 159 29.15 -16.30 -3.19
C THR A 159 28.30 -15.57 -2.17
N ILE A 160 27.03 -15.92 -1.98
CA ILE A 160 26.15 -15.06 -1.15
C ILE A 160 25.26 -15.83 -0.19
N SER A 161 25.39 -15.48 1.09
CA SER A 161 24.45 -15.74 2.19
C SER A 161 24.14 -14.46 3.00
N ALA A 162 24.48 -13.28 2.45
CA ALA A 162 24.44 -11.97 3.13
C ALA A 162 23.09 -11.24 2.93
N PRO A 163 22.76 -10.25 3.79
CA PRO A 163 21.59 -9.40 3.60
C PRO A 163 21.68 -8.61 2.30
N ILE A 164 20.58 -8.61 1.55
CA ILE A 164 20.44 -7.98 0.24
C ILE A 164 20.06 -6.51 0.45
N GLY A 165 20.82 -5.60 -0.15
CA GLY A 165 20.41 -4.22 -0.34
C GLY A 165 19.86 -3.98 -1.75
N LEU A 166 19.16 -2.87 -1.92
CA LEU A 166 18.77 -2.34 -3.22
C LEU A 166 19.53 -1.04 -3.47
N GLY A 167 19.96 -0.79 -4.71
CA GLY A 167 20.42 0.52 -5.13
C GLY A 167 19.31 1.58 -5.04
N ILE A 168 19.64 2.84 -5.32
CA ILE A 168 18.64 3.91 -5.36
C ILE A 168 18.00 3.92 -6.76
N PRO A 169 16.66 3.91 -6.85
CA PRO A 169 15.93 4.08 -8.11
C PRO A 169 16.33 5.32 -8.88
N ARG A 170 16.24 5.22 -10.20
CA ARG A 170 16.40 6.39 -11.07
C ARG A 170 15.25 7.38 -10.83
N PRO A 171 15.52 8.70 -10.80
CA PRO A 171 14.46 9.70 -10.65
C PRO A 171 13.37 9.52 -11.72
N GLY A 172 12.12 9.49 -11.29
CA GLY A 172 10.95 9.34 -12.13
C GLY A 172 10.58 7.90 -12.50
N SER A 173 11.39 6.88 -12.18
CA SER A 173 11.08 5.49 -12.53
C SER A 173 9.95 4.91 -11.67
N PRO A 174 8.78 4.58 -12.25
CA PRO A 174 7.61 4.25 -11.47
C PRO A 174 7.43 2.74 -11.26
N ILE A 175 6.84 2.37 -10.13
CA ILE A 175 6.02 1.16 -10.03
C ILE A 175 4.56 1.60 -9.93
N ALA A 176 3.75 1.14 -10.88
CA ALA A 176 2.31 1.37 -10.90
C ALA A 176 1.58 0.04 -10.69
N ASN A 177 0.64 -0.01 -9.75
CA ASN A 177 -0.21 -1.17 -9.51
C ASN A 177 -1.69 -0.85 -9.74
N GLN A 178 -2.31 -1.58 -10.66
CA GLN A 178 -3.75 -1.55 -10.95
C GLN A 178 -4.46 -2.86 -10.56
N ALA A 179 -3.71 -3.88 -10.12
CA ALA A 179 -4.24 -5.20 -9.75
C ALA A 179 -4.45 -5.35 -8.24
N ASN A 180 -5.27 -6.33 -7.89
CA ASN A 180 -5.31 -6.87 -6.54
C ASN A 180 -4.24 -7.95 -6.42
N LEU A 181 -3.10 -7.60 -5.81
CA LEU A 181 -1.94 -8.48 -5.68
C LEU A 181 -1.91 -9.10 -4.28
N THR A 182 -1.71 -10.42 -4.24
CA THR A 182 -1.58 -11.19 -3.01
C THR A 182 -0.29 -11.99 -3.05
N VAL A 183 0.49 -11.91 -1.97
CA VAL A 183 1.78 -12.59 -1.81
C VAL A 183 1.76 -13.30 -0.44
N PRO A 184 2.12 -14.60 -0.35
CA PRO A 184 2.07 -15.31 0.92
C PRO A 184 3.19 -14.90 1.88
N GLY A 185 4.35 -14.48 1.36
CA GLY A 185 5.46 -13.98 2.16
C GLY A 185 5.43 -12.46 2.39
N THR A 186 6.61 -11.88 2.55
CA THR A 186 6.80 -10.43 2.58
C THR A 186 6.59 -9.87 1.17
N PHE A 187 5.94 -8.72 1.08
CA PHE A 187 5.73 -8.01 -0.17
C PHE A 187 6.42 -6.65 -0.13
N THR A 188 7.43 -6.46 -0.97
CA THR A 188 8.19 -5.20 -1.05
C THR A 188 8.04 -4.53 -2.41
N LEU A 189 7.70 -3.24 -2.41
CA LEU A 189 7.79 -2.37 -3.59
C LEU A 189 8.81 -1.26 -3.31
N HIS A 190 9.82 -1.12 -4.17
CA HIS A 190 10.92 -0.16 -4.00
C HIS A 190 11.13 0.64 -5.29
N ALA A 191 10.66 1.89 -5.32
CA ALA A 191 10.73 2.73 -6.51
C ALA A 191 10.77 4.22 -6.17
N ASP A 192 11.26 5.06 -7.09
CA ASP A 192 11.22 6.52 -6.89
C ASP A 192 9.77 7.04 -6.86
N GLN A 193 8.88 6.45 -7.67
CA GLN A 193 7.46 6.77 -7.67
C GLN A 193 6.62 5.50 -7.50
N LEU A 194 5.77 5.48 -6.48
CA LEU A 194 4.78 4.43 -6.26
C LEU A 194 3.37 4.96 -6.51
N GLN A 195 2.67 4.34 -7.45
CA GLN A 195 1.27 4.66 -7.80
C GLN A 195 0.39 3.42 -7.62
N LEU A 196 -0.38 3.36 -6.54
CA LEU A 196 -1.04 2.13 -6.08
C LEU A 196 -2.56 2.31 -6.06
N ASN A 197 -3.27 1.67 -7.00
CA ASN A 197 -4.74 1.78 -7.10
C ASN A 197 -5.47 0.47 -6.79
N GLY A 198 -4.84 -0.68 -7.00
CA GLY A 198 -5.39 -1.98 -6.59
C GLY A 198 -4.96 -2.38 -5.17
N GLN A 199 -5.61 -3.40 -4.60
CA GLN A 199 -5.29 -3.92 -3.27
C GLN A 199 -3.92 -4.60 -3.23
N LEU A 200 -3.17 -4.40 -2.15
CA LEU A 200 -1.95 -5.17 -1.85
C LEU A 200 -2.18 -6.00 -0.59
N SER A 201 -1.94 -7.31 -0.69
CA SER A 201 -2.08 -8.26 0.43
C SER A 201 -0.79 -9.04 0.61
N ALA A 202 -0.25 -9.04 1.83
CA ALA A 202 0.93 -9.82 2.20
C ALA A 202 0.60 -10.77 3.35
N GLY A 203 1.07 -12.01 3.31
CA GLY A 203 0.93 -12.94 4.43
C GLY A 203 1.92 -12.67 5.57
N GLN A 204 3.02 -11.96 5.27
CA GLN A 204 3.96 -11.38 6.25
C GLN A 204 4.00 -9.87 6.04
N ASP A 205 5.15 -9.21 6.21
CA ASP A 205 5.27 -7.75 6.14
C ASP A 205 4.92 -7.18 4.74
N LEU A 206 4.35 -5.99 4.73
CA LEU A 206 4.14 -5.18 3.53
C LEU A 206 4.98 -3.91 3.64
N VAL A 207 5.96 -3.78 2.74
CA VAL A 207 6.98 -2.72 2.79
C VAL A 207 6.95 -1.91 1.51
N LEU A 208 6.71 -0.61 1.63
CA LEU A 208 6.73 0.33 0.52
C LEU A 208 7.88 1.31 0.70
N ARG A 209 8.77 1.41 -0.27
CA ARG A 209 9.95 2.28 -0.22
C ARG A 209 9.96 3.27 -1.37
N SER A 210 10.00 4.56 -1.04
CA SER A 210 10.01 5.66 -2.00
C SER A 210 10.55 6.94 -1.39
N SER A 211 11.41 7.67 -2.11
CA SER A 211 11.84 9.03 -1.76
C SER A 211 10.73 10.07 -1.96
N ASN A 212 9.76 9.81 -2.83
CA ASN A 212 8.60 10.67 -3.04
C ASN A 212 7.38 10.17 -2.26
N PRO A 213 6.40 11.05 -1.95
CA PRO A 213 5.12 10.61 -1.42
C PRO A 213 4.47 9.53 -2.32
N ILE A 214 4.07 8.42 -1.71
CA ILE A 214 3.36 7.35 -2.39
C ILE A 214 1.96 7.84 -2.75
N VAL A 215 1.58 7.76 -4.02
CA VAL A 215 0.23 8.09 -4.47
C VAL A 215 -0.61 6.83 -4.46
N SER A 216 -1.62 6.77 -3.59
CA SER A 216 -2.37 5.53 -3.38
C SER A 216 -3.86 5.72 -3.12
N ASN A 217 -4.67 4.94 -3.81
CA ASN A 217 -6.05 4.62 -3.42
C ASN A 217 -6.19 3.15 -3.03
N ALA A 218 -5.07 2.44 -2.89
CA ALA A 218 -5.02 1.04 -2.55
C ALA A 218 -5.53 0.78 -1.14
N GLN A 219 -6.00 -0.45 -0.96
CA GLN A 219 -6.19 -1.04 0.36
C GLN A 219 -5.00 -1.94 0.67
N PHE A 220 -4.54 -1.88 1.91
CA PHE A 220 -3.36 -2.60 2.36
C PHE A 220 -3.75 -3.60 3.45
N ASN A 221 -3.45 -4.88 3.22
CA ASN A 221 -3.71 -5.96 4.17
C ASN A 221 -2.40 -6.72 4.41
N THR A 222 -1.98 -6.89 5.65
CA THR A 222 -0.74 -7.60 5.97
C THR A 222 -0.87 -8.49 7.20
N GLY A 223 -0.44 -9.74 7.05
CA GLY A 223 -0.27 -10.69 8.15
C GLY A 223 0.94 -10.42 9.04
N GLY A 224 1.77 -9.45 8.64
CA GLY A 224 2.92 -8.89 9.35
C GLY A 224 2.69 -7.41 9.68
N ASN A 225 3.78 -6.64 9.62
CA ASN A 225 3.82 -5.19 9.80
C ASN A 225 3.60 -4.45 8.47
N PHE A 226 3.16 -3.20 8.56
CA PHE A 226 3.07 -2.28 7.43
C PHE A 226 4.04 -1.11 7.61
N TRP A 227 4.95 -0.94 6.65
CA TRP A 227 5.91 0.17 6.67
C TRP A 227 5.92 0.95 5.37
N ILE A 228 5.97 2.28 5.50
CA ILE A 228 6.39 3.18 4.41
C ILE A 228 7.69 3.85 4.83
N GLU A 229 8.73 3.62 4.05
CA GLU A 229 10.10 4.11 4.31
C GLU A 229 10.60 4.95 3.14
N ASP A 230 11.48 5.91 3.44
CA ASP A 230 12.32 6.54 2.42
C ASP A 230 13.67 5.79 2.27
N PHE A 231 14.50 6.21 1.32
CA PHE A 231 15.80 5.56 1.09
C PHE A 231 16.89 5.93 2.10
N ASN A 232 16.62 6.89 2.99
CA ASN A 232 17.53 7.32 4.05
C ASN A 232 17.21 6.65 5.40
N GLY A 233 16.26 5.69 5.41
CA GLY A 233 15.81 5.01 6.63
C GLY A 233 14.82 5.82 7.46
N GLY A 234 14.31 6.93 6.93
CA GLY A 234 13.19 7.68 7.47
C GLY A 234 11.84 7.06 7.09
N LEU A 235 10.77 7.59 7.68
CA LEU A 235 9.40 7.18 7.33
C LEU A 235 8.90 8.00 6.14
N GLY A 236 8.38 7.32 5.11
CA GLY A 236 7.86 7.97 3.90
C GLY A 236 6.40 8.40 4.02
N SER A 237 5.92 9.17 3.04
CA SER A 237 4.60 9.82 3.06
C SER A 237 3.59 9.13 2.15
N LEU A 238 2.29 9.26 2.48
CA LEU A 238 1.18 8.75 1.68
C LEU A 238 0.24 9.88 1.24
N LEU A 239 -0.08 9.93 -0.05
CA LEU A 239 -1.06 10.81 -0.66
C LEU A 239 -2.22 9.99 -1.21
N SER A 240 -3.45 10.21 -0.73
CA SER A 240 -4.60 9.42 -1.14
C SER A 240 -5.78 10.25 -1.63
N PHE A 241 -6.31 9.90 -2.80
CA PHE A 241 -7.41 10.66 -3.39
C PHE A 241 -8.81 10.09 -3.11
N GLY A 242 -8.92 8.79 -2.86
CA GLY A 242 -10.17 8.07 -2.56
C GLY A 242 -10.28 7.58 -1.12
N GLY A 243 -9.21 7.76 -0.33
CA GLY A 243 -9.10 7.32 1.04
C GLY A 243 -8.24 6.07 1.13
N THR A 244 -7.66 5.84 2.30
CA THR A 244 -6.76 4.71 2.55
C THR A 244 -7.31 3.84 3.66
N ARG A 245 -7.26 2.52 3.45
CA ARG A 245 -7.49 1.53 4.49
C ARG A 245 -6.27 0.65 4.66
N ILE A 246 -5.74 0.61 5.88
CA ILE A 246 -4.64 -0.25 6.29
C ILE A 246 -5.15 -1.21 7.36
N ARG A 247 -4.94 -2.50 7.16
CA ARG A 247 -5.12 -3.54 8.17
C ARG A 247 -3.83 -4.33 8.32
N SER A 248 -3.34 -4.47 9.55
CA SER A 248 -2.11 -5.17 9.85
C SER A 248 -2.28 -6.01 11.12
N LEU A 249 -1.84 -7.27 11.10
CA LEU A 249 -1.73 -8.07 12.33
C LEU A 249 -0.61 -7.56 13.26
N GLY A 250 0.38 -6.87 12.70
CA GLY A 250 1.52 -6.30 13.43
C GLY A 250 1.40 -4.78 13.64
N ASP A 251 2.55 -4.11 13.61
CA ASP A 251 2.70 -2.67 13.74
C ASP A 251 2.49 -1.94 12.40
N VAL A 252 2.05 -0.69 12.46
CA VAL A 252 1.92 0.21 11.31
C VAL A 252 2.81 1.44 11.52
N SER A 253 3.67 1.76 10.55
CA SER A 253 4.48 2.99 10.59
C SER A 253 4.66 3.66 9.24
N PHE A 254 4.40 4.96 9.18
CA PHE A 254 4.70 5.83 8.03
C PHE A 254 4.80 7.28 8.50
N GLY A 255 5.31 8.19 7.67
CA GLY A 255 5.71 9.54 8.08
C GLY A 255 4.52 10.48 8.20
N SER A 256 3.90 10.79 7.06
CA SER A 256 2.75 11.69 6.95
C SER A 256 1.67 11.14 6.04
N TYR A 257 0.46 11.66 6.19
CA TYR A 257 -0.68 11.35 5.32
C TYR A 257 -1.32 12.65 4.84
N GLN A 258 -1.68 12.69 3.56
CA GLN A 258 -2.50 13.75 3.00
C GLN A 258 -3.58 13.16 2.10
N GLY A 259 -4.83 13.59 2.23
CA GLY A 259 -5.86 13.12 1.32
C GLY A 259 -7.28 13.09 1.85
N ALA A 260 -8.04 12.15 1.30
CA ALA A 260 -9.36 11.78 1.79
C ALA A 260 -9.28 10.99 3.13
N SER A 261 -10.37 10.42 3.62
CA SER A 261 -10.39 9.67 4.91
C SER A 261 -9.28 8.60 5.05
N LEU A 262 -8.78 8.43 6.26
CA LEU A 262 -7.77 7.43 6.62
C LEU A 262 -8.32 6.47 7.68
N GLN A 263 -8.23 5.17 7.41
CA GLN A 263 -8.52 4.11 8.38
C GLN A 263 -7.29 3.22 8.56
N VAL A 264 -6.87 3.03 9.82
CA VAL A 264 -5.77 2.14 10.21
C VAL A 264 -6.22 1.26 11.37
N LEU A 265 -6.27 -0.06 11.14
CA LEU A 265 -6.47 -1.05 12.17
C LEU A 265 -5.19 -1.89 12.27
N ALA A 266 -4.52 -1.83 13.44
CA ALA A 266 -3.29 -2.54 13.70
C ALA A 266 -3.43 -3.46 14.91
N GLY A 267 -2.89 -4.67 14.80
CA GLY A 267 -2.77 -5.58 15.94
C GLY A 267 -1.73 -5.09 16.95
N GLY A 268 -0.77 -4.26 16.50
CA GLY A 268 0.24 -3.61 17.33
C GLY A 268 0.08 -2.09 17.42
N SER A 269 1.22 -1.41 17.46
CA SER A 269 1.33 0.04 17.53
C SER A 269 1.09 0.72 16.19
N ILE A 270 0.71 2.00 16.27
CA ILE A 270 0.53 2.87 15.10
C ILE A 270 1.40 4.10 15.30
N ARG A 271 2.30 4.36 14.35
CA ARG A 271 3.22 5.51 14.37
C ARG A 271 3.14 6.32 13.09
N ILE A 272 2.63 7.54 13.20
CA ILE A 272 2.50 8.55 12.14
C ILE A 272 3.04 9.89 12.66
N PRO A 273 4.35 10.04 12.85
CA PRO A 273 4.92 11.07 13.73
C PRO A 273 4.88 12.48 13.13
N ASN A 274 4.65 12.61 11.83
CA ASN A 274 4.47 13.91 11.16
C ASN A 274 2.96 14.21 11.03
N SER A 275 2.57 15.07 10.09
CA SER A 275 1.19 15.52 9.97
C SER A 275 0.26 14.55 9.21
N ILE A 276 -1.01 14.53 9.61
CA ILE A 276 -2.15 13.98 8.87
C ILE A 276 -3.02 15.16 8.41
N LEU A 277 -3.22 15.30 7.10
CA LEU A 277 -4.09 16.30 6.49
C LEU A 277 -5.26 15.64 5.76
N ILE A 278 -6.47 15.84 6.26
CA ILE A 278 -7.70 15.37 5.64
C ILE A 278 -8.40 16.52 4.93
N ASN A 279 -8.84 16.32 3.68
CA ASN A 279 -9.53 17.37 2.91
C ASN A 279 -10.86 16.96 2.29
N ARG A 280 -11.28 15.69 2.44
CA ARG A 280 -12.57 15.19 1.95
C ARG A 280 -12.92 13.81 2.53
N PRO A 281 -14.18 13.37 2.41
CA PRO A 281 -14.55 11.98 2.64
C PRO A 281 -13.77 11.03 1.74
N GLY A 282 -13.37 9.90 2.29
CA GLY A 282 -13.01 8.70 1.54
C GLY A 282 -14.20 7.76 1.39
N GLY A 283 -14.00 6.64 0.71
CA GLY A 283 -14.99 5.56 0.59
C GLY A 283 -15.23 4.78 1.91
N THR A 284 -15.20 5.45 3.06
CA THR A 284 -15.43 4.83 4.38
C THR A 284 -16.91 4.53 4.55
N ASN A 285 -17.23 3.29 4.90
CA ASN A 285 -18.57 2.92 5.33
C ASN A 285 -18.87 3.54 6.70
N SER A 286 -20.14 3.79 6.97
CA SER A 286 -20.58 4.13 8.32
C SER A 286 -20.25 2.99 9.30
N ASP A 287 -19.77 3.33 10.48
CA ASP A 287 -19.45 2.39 11.55
C ASP A 287 -19.90 2.95 12.91
N SER A 288 -20.21 2.08 13.85
CA SER A 288 -20.55 2.42 15.23
C SER A 288 -19.58 1.69 16.15
N VAL A 289 -18.58 2.42 16.65
CA VAL A 289 -17.45 1.85 17.36
C VAL A 289 -17.68 1.95 18.87
N PRO A 290 -17.74 0.83 19.61
CA PRO A 290 -17.88 0.88 21.06
C PRO A 290 -16.62 1.46 21.71
N LEU A 291 -16.83 2.31 22.71
CA LEU A 291 -15.79 2.91 23.55
C LEU A 291 -15.76 2.23 24.93
N SER A 292 -14.68 2.46 25.68
CA SER A 292 -14.46 1.85 26.99
C SER A 292 -15.49 2.23 28.07
N ASP A 293 -16.20 3.34 27.90
CA ASP A 293 -17.32 3.77 28.76
C ASP A 293 -18.68 3.15 28.38
N ARG A 294 -18.70 2.20 27.43
CA ARG A 294 -19.89 1.56 26.84
C ARG A 294 -20.75 2.46 25.95
N SER A 295 -20.33 3.69 25.70
CA SER A 295 -20.92 4.50 24.63
C SER A 295 -20.40 4.05 23.26
N ASN A 296 -20.97 4.59 22.19
CA ASN A 296 -20.51 4.36 20.83
C ASN A 296 -20.05 5.68 20.20
N PHE A 297 -18.98 5.61 19.42
CA PHE A 297 -18.58 6.66 18.49
C PHE A 297 -19.08 6.33 17.09
N THR A 298 -19.79 7.25 16.46
CA THR A 298 -20.31 7.05 15.10
C THR A 298 -19.36 7.61 14.07
N ILE A 299 -18.95 6.76 13.13
CA ILE A 299 -18.29 7.16 11.89
C ILE A 299 -19.39 7.19 10.82
N ASP A 300 -19.54 8.32 10.15
CA ASP A 300 -20.45 8.49 9.01
C ASP A 300 -19.66 8.72 7.70
N HIS A 301 -20.32 9.22 6.66
CA HIS A 301 -19.70 9.50 5.36
C HIS A 301 -18.90 10.82 5.33
N SER A 302 -18.60 11.42 6.48
CA SER A 302 -17.78 12.63 6.58
C SER A 302 -16.29 12.31 6.44
N PRO A 303 -15.43 13.34 6.20
CA PRO A 303 -13.98 13.15 6.27
C PRO A 303 -13.60 12.51 7.61
N THR A 304 -12.80 11.44 7.60
CA THR A 304 -12.61 10.61 8.81
C THR A 304 -11.14 10.25 9.02
N ILE A 305 -10.72 10.28 10.28
CA ILE A 305 -9.55 9.57 10.78
C ILE A 305 -10.06 8.48 11.74
N ASP A 306 -9.77 7.23 11.43
CA ASP A 306 -10.14 6.07 12.24
C ASP A 306 -8.88 5.23 12.53
N ILE A 307 -8.33 5.40 13.72
CA ILE A 307 -7.08 4.77 14.16
C ILE A 307 -7.38 3.83 15.33
N ARG A 308 -7.14 2.54 15.13
CA ARG A 308 -7.34 1.49 16.13
C ARG A 308 -6.08 0.65 16.29
N ALA A 309 -5.37 0.83 17.39
CA ALA A 309 -4.14 0.08 17.71
C ALA A 309 -4.40 -1.04 18.71
N GLY A 310 -3.53 -2.06 18.73
CA GLY A 310 -3.64 -3.17 19.67
C GLY A 310 -4.88 -4.03 19.50
N VAL A 311 -5.44 -4.11 18.30
CA VAL A 311 -6.67 -4.87 18.02
C VAL A 311 -6.37 -6.38 18.06
N LYS A 312 -7.24 -7.19 18.68
CA LYS A 312 -7.05 -8.64 18.71
C LYS A 312 -7.08 -9.25 17.29
N PRO A 313 -6.25 -10.26 16.99
CA PRO A 313 -6.12 -10.81 15.63
C PRO A 313 -7.44 -11.24 14.99
N GLU A 314 -8.38 -11.78 15.78
CA GLU A 314 -9.66 -12.28 15.30
C GLU A 314 -10.56 -11.16 14.77
N ALA A 315 -10.40 -9.92 15.26
CA ALA A 315 -11.18 -8.78 14.81
C ALA A 315 -10.64 -8.17 13.49
N LEU A 316 -9.39 -8.46 13.13
CA LEU A 316 -8.75 -7.94 11.92
C LEU A 316 -9.13 -8.73 10.66
N ASN A 317 -9.53 -9.99 10.81
CA ASN A 317 -9.87 -10.91 9.71
C ASN A 317 -8.73 -11.05 8.68
N LEU A 318 -7.50 -11.24 9.17
CA LEU A 318 -6.31 -11.46 8.36
C LEU A 318 -5.67 -12.80 8.72
N THR A 319 -4.85 -13.33 7.81
CA THR A 319 -3.97 -14.47 8.05
C THR A 319 -2.53 -13.99 8.15
N GLY A 320 -1.73 -14.64 9.00
CA GLY A 320 -0.34 -14.28 9.24
C GLY A 320 0.13 -14.68 10.62
N ASN A 321 1.34 -14.27 10.98
CA ASN A 321 2.00 -14.65 12.23
C ASN A 321 2.70 -13.47 12.92
N ALA A 322 2.27 -12.23 12.67
CA ALA A 322 2.78 -11.08 13.38
C ALA A 322 2.71 -11.27 14.90
N ALA A 323 3.75 -10.81 15.59
CA ALA A 323 3.83 -10.78 17.04
C ALA A 323 3.93 -9.32 17.52
N PRO A 324 2.82 -8.56 17.51
CA PRO A 324 2.83 -7.19 18.02
C PRO A 324 3.26 -7.16 19.48
N THR A 325 3.98 -6.10 19.88
CA THR A 325 4.58 -6.03 21.24
C THR A 325 3.90 -5.02 22.17
N ARG A 326 3.16 -4.07 21.61
CA ARG A 326 2.55 -2.94 22.32
C ARG A 326 1.34 -2.40 21.55
N SER A 327 0.49 -1.62 22.20
CA SER A 327 -0.69 -0.97 21.61
C SER A 327 -0.59 0.56 21.61
N GLU A 328 0.63 1.09 21.50
CA GLU A 328 0.87 2.54 21.55
C GLU A 328 0.44 3.23 20.24
N VAL A 329 -0.11 4.43 20.36
CA VAL A 329 -0.39 5.31 19.22
C VAL A 329 0.48 6.57 19.33
N GLN A 330 1.19 6.90 18.26
CA GLN A 330 2.00 8.11 18.14
C GLN A 330 1.62 8.81 16.85
N ILE A 331 1.02 10.00 16.94
CA ILE A 331 0.62 10.79 15.77
C ILE A 331 1.14 12.23 15.94
N GLY A 332 1.53 12.88 14.85
CA GLY A 332 1.83 14.31 14.85
C GLY A 332 0.56 15.17 14.85
N ASP A 333 0.57 16.25 14.08
CA ASP A 333 -0.59 17.12 13.92
C ASP A 333 -1.68 16.46 13.06
N ILE A 334 -2.94 16.69 13.44
CA ILE A 334 -4.10 16.35 12.62
C ILE A 334 -4.79 17.65 12.20
N LEU A 335 -4.92 17.83 10.89
CA LEU A 335 -5.61 18.98 10.30
C LEU A 335 -6.71 18.52 9.34
N PHE A 336 -7.90 19.08 9.51
CA PHE A 336 -8.97 19.01 8.53
C PHE A 336 -9.00 20.32 7.75
N ALA A 337 -8.70 20.24 6.46
CA ALA A 337 -8.86 21.36 5.55
C ALA A 337 -10.35 21.69 5.40
N GLU A 338 -10.67 22.99 5.35
CA GLU A 338 -12.04 23.42 5.18
C GLU A 338 -12.61 22.89 3.85
N ALA A 339 -13.75 22.19 3.96
CA ALA A 339 -14.45 21.68 2.79
C ALA A 339 -15.91 22.13 2.84
N TYR A 340 -16.23 23.15 2.04
CA TYR A 340 -17.55 23.78 1.90
C TYR A 340 -18.68 22.85 1.41
N ARG A 341 -18.40 21.57 1.16
CA ARG A 341 -19.32 20.64 0.47
C ARG A 341 -19.82 19.48 1.33
N PHE A 342 -19.42 19.40 2.60
CA PHE A 342 -19.77 18.28 3.48
C PHE A 342 -20.54 18.76 4.72
N PRO A 343 -21.46 17.96 5.27
CA PRO A 343 -22.29 18.36 6.42
C PRO A 343 -21.49 18.49 7.72
N ARG A 344 -20.27 17.95 7.77
CA ARG A 344 -19.36 17.94 8.91
C ARG A 344 -17.91 18.09 8.44
N ALA A 345 -17.11 18.81 9.23
CA ALA A 345 -15.67 18.96 9.00
C ALA A 345 -14.95 17.62 9.06
N GLY A 346 -15.32 16.76 10.01
CA GLY A 346 -14.91 15.37 10.03
C GLY A 346 -15.20 14.62 11.33
N ASN A 347 -14.85 13.34 11.33
CA ASN A 347 -14.84 12.46 12.50
C ASN A 347 -13.40 12.06 12.82
N VAL A 348 -13.03 12.02 14.10
CA VAL A 348 -11.74 11.53 14.55
C VAL A 348 -11.94 10.51 15.66
N LEU A 349 -11.57 9.26 15.38
CA LEU A 349 -11.45 8.21 16.37
C LEU A 349 -10.00 7.78 16.49
N ILE A 350 -9.45 7.85 17.71
CA ILE A 350 -8.14 7.31 18.04
C ILE A 350 -8.30 6.44 19.28
N THR A 351 -8.12 5.13 19.13
CA THR A 351 -8.35 4.19 20.22
C THR A 351 -7.33 3.07 20.24
N ASN A 352 -7.03 2.58 21.43
CA ASN A 352 -6.42 1.26 21.62
C ASN A 352 -7.26 0.37 22.56
N GLN A 353 -8.56 0.65 22.63
CA GLN A 353 -9.58 -0.02 23.43
C GLN A 353 -10.62 -0.76 22.59
N PHE A 354 -10.62 -0.59 21.27
CA PHE A 354 -11.50 -1.34 20.37
C PHE A 354 -11.01 -2.78 20.22
N GLU A 355 -11.81 -3.75 20.68
CA GLU A 355 -11.50 -5.19 20.63
C GLU A 355 -10.03 -5.48 21.03
N PRO A 356 -9.61 -5.06 22.23
CA PRO A 356 -8.19 -4.93 22.53
C PRO A 356 -7.56 -6.31 22.74
N ASN A 357 -6.34 -6.48 22.23
CA ASN A 357 -5.48 -7.59 22.57
C ASN A 357 -4.97 -7.41 24.01
N LEU A 358 -5.63 -8.09 24.95
CA LEU A 358 -5.29 -8.04 26.37
C LEU A 358 -3.97 -8.73 26.71
N GLY A 359 -3.40 -9.51 25.78
CA GLY A 359 -2.05 -10.06 25.91
C GLY A 359 -0.94 -9.01 25.73
N LEU A 360 -1.25 -7.86 25.13
CA LEU A 360 -0.32 -6.74 25.00
C LEU A 360 -0.39 -5.85 26.23
N SER A 361 0.76 -5.32 26.64
CA SER A 361 0.79 -4.21 27.59
C SER A 361 0.02 -3.01 27.01
N GLY A 362 -0.81 -2.36 27.82
CA GLY A 362 -1.52 -1.15 27.40
C GLY A 362 -0.54 -0.07 26.91
N GLY A 363 -0.93 0.68 25.90
CA GLY A 363 -0.16 1.76 25.30
C GLY A 363 -0.77 3.13 25.57
N ASN A 364 0.07 4.16 25.55
CA ASN A 364 -0.38 5.55 25.57
C ASN A 364 -0.91 5.95 24.19
N ILE A 365 -1.74 6.99 24.15
CA ILE A 365 -2.04 7.73 22.94
C ILE A 365 -1.31 9.07 23.04
N ASN A 366 -0.31 9.25 22.17
CA ASN A 366 0.55 10.43 22.15
C ASN A 366 0.32 11.21 20.86
N LEU A 367 -0.14 12.45 20.98
CA LEU A 367 -0.19 13.43 19.91
C LEU A 367 0.94 14.45 20.15
N SER A 368 1.98 14.43 19.32
CA SER A 368 3.04 15.45 19.38
C SER A 368 2.57 16.79 18.84
N GLY A 369 1.42 16.79 18.15
CA GLY A 369 0.71 17.97 17.66
C GLY A 369 -0.66 18.17 18.31
N GLY A 370 -1.52 18.91 17.61
CA GLY A 370 -2.93 19.12 17.97
C GLY A 370 -3.89 18.48 16.97
N ILE A 371 -5.18 18.63 17.22
CA ILE A 371 -6.24 18.28 16.26
C ILE A 371 -6.99 19.56 15.96
N SER A 372 -7.11 19.92 14.68
CA SER A 372 -7.79 21.16 14.30
C SER A 372 -8.72 20.98 13.10
N ALA A 373 -9.89 21.58 13.21
CA ALA A 373 -10.76 21.85 12.08
C ALA A 373 -11.46 23.19 12.24
N PHE A 374 -11.68 23.83 11.10
CA PHE A 374 -12.45 25.06 11.00
C PHE A 374 -13.46 24.90 9.86
N SER A 375 -14.71 25.31 10.10
CA SER A 375 -15.74 25.36 9.09
C SER A 375 -16.61 26.61 9.23
N PHE A 376 -16.95 27.25 8.12
CA PHE A 376 -18.01 28.25 8.12
C PHE A 376 -19.42 27.63 8.19
N TYR A 377 -19.71 26.66 7.33
CA TYR A 377 -21.07 26.22 7.03
C TYR A 377 -21.39 24.75 7.37
N ALA A 378 -20.40 23.99 7.83
CA ALA A 378 -20.56 22.59 8.25
C ALA A 378 -20.46 22.45 9.77
N ASN A 379 -20.97 21.36 10.32
CA ASN A 379 -20.67 20.99 11.71
C ASN A 379 -19.15 20.83 11.88
N GLY A 380 -18.62 21.11 13.07
CA GLY A 380 -17.22 20.87 13.40
C GLY A 380 -16.89 19.38 13.55
N LEU A 381 -15.78 19.08 14.21
CA LEU A 381 -15.33 17.72 14.48
C LEU A 381 -16.15 17.04 15.56
N ASP A 382 -16.53 15.79 15.29
CA ASP A 382 -16.75 14.83 16.38
C ASP A 382 -15.44 14.09 16.62
N LEU A 383 -14.97 14.08 17.87
CA LEU A 383 -13.68 13.54 18.29
C LEU A 383 -13.86 12.58 19.46
N ALA A 384 -13.29 11.39 19.36
CA ALA A 384 -13.10 10.46 20.47
C ALA A 384 -11.64 9.99 20.54
N ILE A 385 -11.04 10.13 21.72
CA ILE A 385 -9.77 9.48 22.08
C ILE A 385 -10.05 8.51 23.23
N ASP A 386 -9.71 7.24 23.07
CA ASP A 386 -10.00 6.19 24.06
C ASP A 386 -8.77 5.30 24.33
N SER A 387 -8.09 5.56 25.44
CA SER A 387 -6.77 5.03 25.78
C SER A 387 -6.80 4.02 26.93
N ARG A 388 -6.03 2.93 26.76
CA ARG A 388 -5.67 1.93 27.78
C ARG A 388 -4.69 2.45 28.83
N LYS A 389 -4.06 3.60 28.60
CA LYS A 389 -3.17 4.26 29.55
C LYS A 389 -3.38 5.78 29.46
N ASP A 390 -2.31 6.55 29.31
CA ASP A 390 -2.37 7.99 29.26
C ASP A 390 -2.84 8.48 27.88
N VAL A 391 -3.42 9.67 27.87
CA VAL A 391 -3.61 10.49 26.66
C VAL A 391 -2.74 11.73 26.82
N ASN A 392 -1.78 11.92 25.93
CA ASN A 392 -0.88 13.07 25.94
C ASN A 392 -1.03 13.84 24.63
N VAL A 393 -1.49 15.08 24.69
CA VAL A 393 -1.61 15.98 23.54
C VAL A 393 -0.74 17.19 23.79
N SER A 394 0.19 17.46 22.87
CA SER A 394 1.19 18.53 23.06
C SER A 394 0.66 19.90 22.65
N ASN A 395 -0.42 19.96 21.85
CA ASN A 395 -1.06 21.19 21.41
C ASN A 395 -2.60 21.15 21.61
N SER A 396 -3.32 22.12 21.06
CA SER A 396 -4.75 22.28 21.27
C SER A 396 -5.58 21.26 20.48
N LEU A 397 -6.70 20.86 21.06
CA LEU A 397 -7.81 20.23 20.35
C LEU A 397 -8.83 21.32 20.00
N LEU A 398 -8.97 21.64 18.72
CA LEU A 398 -9.76 22.76 18.22
C LEU A 398 -10.80 22.28 17.22
N SER A 399 -12.07 22.55 17.54
CA SER A 399 -13.17 22.38 16.61
C SER A 399 -13.98 23.68 16.53
N VAL A 400 -14.01 24.29 15.34
CA VAL A 400 -14.73 25.54 15.13
C VAL A 400 -15.74 25.39 14.01
N SER A 401 -16.98 25.78 14.28
CA SER A 401 -18.00 26.00 13.25
C SER A 401 -18.59 27.40 13.39
N VAL A 402 -18.72 28.19 12.33
CA VAL A 402 -19.33 29.52 12.45
C VAL A 402 -20.85 29.42 12.56
N PHE A 403 -21.49 28.76 11.59
CA PHE A 403 -22.95 28.74 11.46
C PHE A 403 -23.63 27.45 11.93
N GLN A 404 -22.88 26.38 12.19
CA GLN A 404 -23.40 25.09 12.66
C GLN A 404 -22.85 24.74 14.04
N ASN A 405 -23.08 23.51 14.52
CA ASN A 405 -22.53 23.07 15.79
C ASN A 405 -21.03 22.78 15.67
N ALA A 406 -20.27 23.05 16.73
CA ALA A 406 -18.83 22.77 16.75
C ALA A 406 -18.51 21.26 16.88
N GLY A 407 -19.49 20.39 17.13
CA GLY A 407 -19.27 18.96 17.33
C GLY A 407 -18.83 18.59 18.74
N ASP A 408 -18.81 17.30 19.03
CA ASP A 408 -18.56 16.75 20.37
C ASP A 408 -17.12 16.22 20.51
N THR A 409 -16.50 16.44 21.67
CA THR A 409 -15.17 15.90 22.01
C THR A 409 -15.27 15.00 23.23
N LYS A 410 -14.83 13.75 23.12
CA LYS A 410 -14.75 12.79 24.22
C LYS A 410 -13.33 12.27 24.40
N ILE A 411 -12.82 12.30 25.64
CA ILE A 411 -11.49 11.75 25.96
C ILE A 411 -11.60 10.80 27.14
N LEU A 412 -11.33 9.52 26.88
CA LEU A 412 -11.30 8.46 27.86
C LEU A 412 -9.86 7.97 28.02
N ALA A 413 -9.40 7.84 29.26
CA ALA A 413 -8.08 7.32 29.59
C ALA A 413 -8.17 6.47 30.86
N GLN A 414 -7.51 5.32 30.87
CA GLN A 414 -7.31 4.56 32.11
C GLN A 414 -6.17 5.14 32.96
N GLY A 415 -5.32 5.97 32.36
CA GLY A 415 -4.27 6.75 33.02
C GLY A 415 -4.60 8.24 33.09
N ASN A 416 -3.59 9.09 32.97
CA ASN A 416 -3.73 10.54 33.00
C ASN A 416 -4.14 11.09 31.63
N ILE A 417 -4.85 12.22 31.63
CA ILE A 417 -5.09 13.02 30.45
C ILE A 417 -4.28 14.32 30.58
N THR A 418 -3.30 14.51 29.70
CA THR A 418 -2.45 15.71 29.64
C THR A 418 -2.71 16.44 28.34
N LEU A 419 -3.22 17.66 28.43
CA LEU A 419 -3.47 18.51 27.28
C LEU A 419 -3.47 20.00 27.67
N PRO A 420 -3.00 20.91 26.79
CA PRO A 420 -2.95 22.33 27.08
C PRO A 420 -4.30 23.04 26.91
N SER A 421 -5.13 22.61 25.97
CA SER A 421 -6.41 23.27 25.66
C SER A 421 -7.36 22.37 24.85
N ILE A 422 -8.66 22.40 25.17
CA ILE A 422 -9.75 21.95 24.30
C ILE A 422 -10.65 23.14 24.03
N ARG A 423 -11.02 23.33 22.76
CA ARG A 423 -11.95 24.38 22.36
C ARG A 423 -12.88 23.86 21.27
N ASN A 424 -14.14 23.65 21.65
CA ASN A 424 -15.22 23.53 20.69
C ASN A 424 -15.99 24.86 20.68
N THR A 425 -16.08 25.54 19.54
CA THR A 425 -16.64 26.89 19.46
C THR A 425 -17.57 27.03 18.27
N SER A 426 -18.74 27.63 18.53
CA SER A 426 -19.62 28.11 17.49
C SER A 426 -20.17 29.50 17.76
N SER A 427 -20.30 30.30 16.70
CA SER A 427 -20.81 31.67 16.77
C SER A 427 -22.33 31.71 16.75
N PHE A 428 -22.97 30.81 15.98
CA PHE A 428 -24.42 30.78 15.79
C PHE A 428 -25.07 29.42 16.09
N GLY A 429 -24.27 28.38 16.33
CA GLY A 429 -24.73 27.05 16.74
C GLY A 429 -24.26 26.68 18.15
N ASN A 430 -24.40 25.40 18.53
CA ASN A 430 -23.93 24.93 19.83
C ASN A 430 -22.42 24.65 19.80
N GLY A 431 -21.74 24.95 20.90
CA GLY A 431 -20.33 24.56 21.11
C GLY A 431 -20.10 23.06 21.26
N GLY A 432 -21.15 22.24 21.38
CA GLY A 432 -21.03 20.80 21.59
C GLY A 432 -20.61 20.41 23.02
N LYS A 433 -20.50 19.11 23.26
CA LYS A 433 -20.13 18.54 24.56
C LYS A 433 -18.63 18.22 24.59
N ILE A 434 -18.00 18.51 25.72
CA ILE A 434 -16.66 18.03 26.06
C ILE A 434 -16.83 17.10 27.26
N THR A 435 -16.50 15.81 27.10
CA THR A 435 -16.71 14.78 28.13
C THR A 435 -15.49 13.93 28.40
#